data_AF-Q6ABL3-F1
#
_entry.id   AF-Q6ABL3-F1
#
_cell.length_a   1.000
_cell.length_b   1.000
_cell.length_c   1.000
_cell.angle_alpha   90.00
_cell.angle_beta   90.00
_cell.angle_gamma   90.00
#
_symmetry.space_group_name_H-M   'P 1'
#
loop_
_entity.id
_entity.type
_entity.pdbx_description
1 polymer ?
#
loop_
_entity_poly.entity_id
_entity_poly.type
_entity_poly.pdbx_seq_one_letter_code
_entity_poly.pdbx_strand_id
1 'polypeptide(L)'
;MLRLQAWQTVLAKLCDVDVDTMAKGRGRLQQRWSSPHSDTLPLYVSVVTFDQVPFVGLSATSDADPFDIIPDCACDACDHGSEDLLRVLDADLAAVVDGSLVVVTGPVVNGEPTFHLVGTGQGCASTWGGDEVGPLAEPEAVIDAIRSGDDPLLPPGCTVLHGRPWL
;
A
#
# COMPACT_ATOMS: atom_id res chain seq x y z
N MET A 1 -0.72 -16.86 0.01
CA MET A 1 0.01 -17.20 1.27
C MET A 1 1.48 -17.54 1.06
N LEU A 2 1.85 -18.48 0.16
CA LEU A 2 3.26 -18.88 -0.02
C LEU A 2 4.21 -17.72 -0.38
N ARG A 3 3.77 -16.76 -1.22
CA ARG A 3 4.59 -15.60 -1.59
C ARG A 3 4.87 -14.66 -0.42
N LEU A 4 3.85 -14.36 0.40
CA LEU A 4 4.00 -13.55 1.62
C LEU A 4 4.97 -14.21 2.62
N GLN A 5 4.90 -15.53 2.78
CA GLN A 5 5.84 -16.28 3.63
C GLN A 5 7.28 -16.24 3.10
N ALA A 6 7.44 -16.29 1.76
CA ALA A 6 8.75 -16.15 1.14
C ALA A 6 9.35 -14.76 1.42
N TRP A 7 8.55 -13.70 1.29
CA TRP A 7 8.95 -12.33 1.65
C TRP A 7 9.35 -12.23 3.12
N GLN A 8 8.54 -12.73 4.05
CA GLN A 8 8.88 -12.77 5.48
C GLN A 8 10.22 -13.45 5.73
N THR A 9 10.45 -14.60 5.07
CA THR A 9 11.71 -15.36 5.23
C THR A 9 12.92 -14.57 4.72
N VAL A 10 12.77 -13.80 3.66
CA VAL A 10 13.84 -12.96 3.10
C VAL A 10 14.08 -11.73 3.99
N LEU A 11 13.03 -11.01 4.36
CA LEU A 11 13.12 -9.79 5.16
C LEU A 11 13.65 -10.03 6.56
N ALA A 12 13.25 -11.14 7.20
CA ALA A 12 13.80 -11.55 8.49
C ALA A 12 15.31 -11.86 8.43
N LYS A 13 15.87 -12.15 7.24
CA LYS A 13 17.31 -12.37 7.05
C LYS A 13 18.07 -11.11 6.65
N LEU A 14 17.41 -10.17 5.96
CA LEU A 14 18.07 -9.01 5.38
C LEU A 14 18.06 -7.79 6.30
N CYS A 15 16.98 -7.56 7.06
CA CYS A 15 16.81 -6.35 7.87
C CYS A 15 16.08 -6.58 9.18
N ASP A 16 16.13 -7.80 9.72
CA ASP A 16 15.55 -8.15 11.03
C ASP A 16 14.09 -7.67 11.20
N VAL A 17 13.28 -7.81 10.13
CA VAL A 17 11.86 -7.41 10.16
C VAL A 17 11.12 -8.18 11.23
N ASP A 18 10.42 -7.43 12.08
CA ASP A 18 9.51 -7.98 13.08
C ASP A 18 8.12 -8.19 12.49
N VAL A 19 7.45 -9.28 12.88
CA VAL A 19 6.13 -9.67 12.37
C VAL A 19 5.18 -9.95 13.52
N ASP A 20 4.35 -8.96 13.83
CA ASP A 20 3.28 -9.07 14.80
C ASP A 20 2.02 -9.65 14.15
N THR A 21 1.55 -10.81 14.63
CA THR A 21 0.27 -11.38 14.18
C THR A 21 -0.86 -10.86 15.04
N MET A 22 -1.76 -10.09 14.45
CA MET A 22 -2.94 -9.52 15.10
C MET A 22 -4.18 -10.36 14.77
N ALA A 23 -4.77 -10.99 15.79
CA ALA A 23 -6.01 -11.76 15.61
C ALA A 23 -7.24 -10.83 15.55
N LYS A 24 -7.80 -10.59 14.36
CA LYS A 24 -9.13 -9.96 14.20
C LYS A 24 -10.16 -11.03 13.76
N GLY A 25 -10.73 -11.75 14.72
CA GLY A 25 -11.90 -12.62 14.50
C GLY A 25 -11.69 -13.82 13.57
N ARG A 26 -12.77 -14.57 13.29
CA ARG A 26 -12.73 -15.73 12.39
C ARG A 26 -12.54 -15.28 10.94
N GLY A 27 -11.44 -15.70 10.31
CA GLY A 27 -11.25 -15.61 8.86
C GLY A 27 -10.47 -14.39 8.33
N ARG A 28 -9.97 -13.50 9.20
CA ARG A 28 -9.09 -12.38 8.81
C ARG A 28 -7.76 -12.51 9.51
N LEU A 29 -6.72 -12.87 8.77
CA LEU A 29 -5.35 -12.76 9.25
C LEU A 29 -4.91 -11.32 9.03
N GLN A 30 -4.47 -10.63 10.08
CA GLN A 30 -3.80 -9.34 9.95
C GLN A 30 -2.42 -9.47 10.57
N GLN A 31 -1.39 -9.07 9.84
CA GLN A 31 -0.02 -9.02 10.33
C GLN A 31 0.48 -7.59 10.20
N ARG A 32 1.30 -7.14 11.14
CA ARG A 32 2.08 -5.92 11.03
C ARG A 32 3.54 -6.31 10.88
N TRP A 33 4.15 -5.87 9.81
CA TRP A 33 5.56 -6.06 9.52
C TRP A 33 6.26 -4.72 9.73
N SER A 34 7.36 -4.70 10.46
CA SER A 34 8.10 -3.46 10.74
C SER A 34 9.59 -3.68 10.73
N SER A 35 10.31 -2.71 10.18
CA SER A 35 11.76 -2.63 10.22
C SER A 35 12.22 -2.00 11.55
N PRO A 36 13.37 -2.42 12.11
CA PRO A 36 13.98 -1.77 13.28
C PRO A 36 14.61 -0.41 12.93
N HIS A 37 14.76 -0.08 11.65
CA HIS A 37 15.29 1.20 11.20
C HIS A 37 14.32 2.36 11.48
N SER A 38 14.87 3.55 11.76
CA SER A 38 14.06 4.74 12.06
C SER A 38 13.34 5.27 10.83
N ASP A 39 12.18 5.88 11.06
CA ASP A 39 11.40 6.60 10.04
C ASP A 39 10.95 5.74 8.85
N THR A 40 10.87 4.41 9.04
CA THR A 40 10.28 3.48 8.07
C THR A 40 8.77 3.41 8.23
N LEU A 41 8.05 3.11 7.13
CA LEU A 41 6.62 2.80 7.22
C LEU A 41 6.45 1.33 7.62
N PRO A 42 5.58 1.01 8.60
CA PRO A 42 5.16 -0.37 8.81
C PRO A 42 4.25 -0.83 7.66
N LEU A 43 4.22 -2.14 7.41
CA LEU A 43 3.30 -2.76 6.48
C LEU A 43 2.28 -3.60 7.24
N TYR A 44 1.01 -3.31 7.04
CA TYR A 44 -0.09 -4.13 7.52
C TYR A 44 -0.57 -5.00 6.37
N VAL A 45 -0.41 -6.31 6.52
CA VAL A 45 -0.88 -7.30 5.56
C VAL A 45 -2.15 -7.93 6.09
N SER A 46 -3.24 -7.84 5.35
CA SER A 46 -4.48 -8.52 5.69
C SER A 46 -4.88 -9.52 4.60
N VAL A 47 -5.35 -10.69 5.01
CA VAL A 47 -5.94 -11.67 4.09
C VAL A 47 -7.41 -11.80 4.44
N VAL A 48 -8.27 -11.45 3.48
CA VAL A 48 -9.72 -11.58 3.59
C VAL A 48 -10.22 -12.51 2.50
N THR A 49 -11.31 -13.23 2.76
CA THR A 49 -11.91 -14.11 1.76
C THR A 49 -13.29 -13.57 1.39
N PHE A 50 -13.49 -13.30 0.10
CA PHE A 50 -14.78 -12.93 -0.47
C PHE A 50 -15.19 -14.00 -1.48
N ASP A 51 -16.37 -14.58 -1.35
CA ASP A 51 -16.87 -15.68 -2.19
C ASP A 51 -15.86 -16.82 -2.42
N GLN A 52 -15.16 -17.23 -1.35
CA GLN A 52 -14.10 -18.25 -1.35
C GLN A 52 -12.79 -17.86 -2.07
N VAL A 53 -12.70 -16.65 -2.61
CA VAL A 53 -11.48 -16.09 -3.21
C VAL A 53 -10.72 -15.28 -2.16
N PRO A 54 -9.43 -15.56 -1.90
CA PRO A 54 -8.62 -14.78 -0.99
C PRO A 54 -8.11 -13.49 -1.66
N PHE A 55 -8.22 -12.39 -0.93
CA PHE A 55 -7.70 -11.08 -1.27
C PHE A 55 -6.63 -10.68 -0.25
N VAL A 56 -5.52 -10.14 -0.73
CA VAL A 56 -4.46 -9.58 0.10
C VAL A 56 -4.61 -8.06 0.09
N GLY A 57 -4.94 -7.47 1.24
CA GLY A 57 -4.92 -6.02 1.42
C GLY A 57 -3.62 -5.58 2.07
N LEU A 58 -2.96 -4.57 1.48
CA LEU A 58 -1.74 -3.97 1.97
C LEU A 58 -2.02 -2.54 2.45
N SER A 59 -1.69 -2.22 3.70
CA SER A 59 -1.90 -0.89 4.29
C SER A 59 -0.64 -0.37 4.97
N ALA A 60 -0.41 0.95 4.93
CA ALA A 60 0.68 1.60 5.66
C ALA A 60 0.30 1.98 7.11
N THR A 61 -0.98 1.86 7.47
CA THR A 61 -1.48 2.11 8.84
C THR A 61 -2.49 1.05 9.27
N SER A 62 -2.80 0.98 10.56
CA SER A 62 -3.74 -0.01 11.13
C SER A 62 -5.22 0.28 10.83
N ASP A 63 -5.54 1.54 10.57
CA ASP A 63 -6.92 2.05 10.58
C ASP A 63 -7.32 2.74 9.27
N ALA A 64 -6.43 2.76 8.27
CA ALA A 64 -6.74 3.21 6.92
C ALA A 64 -7.10 2.04 6.00
N ASP A 65 -7.82 2.36 4.94
CA ASP A 65 -8.03 1.44 3.83
C ASP A 65 -6.69 1.01 3.22
N PRO A 66 -6.61 -0.23 2.71
CA PRO A 66 -5.42 -0.68 2.01
C PRO A 66 -5.11 0.22 0.82
N PHE A 67 -3.83 0.51 0.62
CA PHE A 67 -3.36 1.20 -0.57
C PHE A 67 -3.42 0.31 -1.80
N ASP A 68 -3.38 -1.02 -1.61
CA ASP A 68 -3.67 -1.98 -2.66
C ASP A 68 -4.39 -3.25 -2.13
N ILE A 69 -5.26 -3.81 -2.98
CA ILE A 69 -5.98 -5.06 -2.75
C ILE A 69 -5.74 -5.97 -3.95
N ILE A 70 -5.18 -7.15 -3.69
CA ILE A 70 -4.78 -8.10 -4.75
C ILE A 70 -5.54 -9.42 -4.59
N PRO A 71 -6.30 -9.88 -5.60
CA PRO A 71 -6.60 -9.16 -6.85
C PRO A 71 -7.55 -7.98 -6.60
N ASP A 72 -7.57 -6.99 -7.48
CA ASP A 72 -8.49 -5.84 -7.42
C ASP A 72 -9.93 -6.27 -7.77
N CYS A 73 -10.08 -7.29 -8.63
CA CYS A 73 -11.35 -7.96 -8.89
C CYS A 73 -11.19 -9.48 -9.10
N ALA A 74 -12.27 -10.24 -8.89
CA ALA A 74 -12.25 -11.70 -9.01
C ALA A 74 -12.01 -12.21 -10.45
N CYS A 75 -12.13 -11.34 -11.45
CA CYS A 75 -11.95 -11.68 -12.87
C CYS A 75 -10.47 -11.63 -13.30
N ASP A 76 -9.63 -10.84 -12.63
CA ASP A 76 -8.24 -10.59 -13.03
C ASP A 76 -7.37 -11.86 -13.04
N ALA A 77 -7.61 -12.75 -12.09
CA ALA A 77 -6.95 -14.05 -12.05
C ALA A 77 -7.31 -14.94 -13.27
N CYS A 78 -8.49 -14.74 -13.86
CA CYS A 78 -8.96 -15.49 -15.02
C CYS A 78 -8.48 -14.88 -16.34
N ASP A 79 -8.24 -13.56 -16.39
CA ASP A 79 -7.88 -12.83 -17.62
C ASP A 79 -6.36 -12.71 -17.82
N HIS A 80 -5.60 -12.48 -16.74
CA HIS A 80 -4.14 -12.25 -16.81
C HIS A 80 -3.31 -13.34 -16.10
N GLY A 81 -3.97 -14.22 -15.34
CA GLY A 81 -3.34 -15.30 -14.60
C GLY A 81 -2.65 -14.85 -13.30
N SER A 82 -2.27 -15.82 -12.47
CA SER A 82 -1.71 -15.53 -11.14
C SER A 82 -0.31 -14.91 -11.15
N GLU A 83 0.43 -15.01 -12.26
CA GLU A 83 1.79 -14.45 -12.35
C GLU A 83 1.76 -12.92 -12.28
N ASP A 84 0.78 -12.29 -12.93
CA ASP A 84 0.66 -10.84 -12.93
C ASP A 84 0.32 -10.31 -11.53
N LEU A 85 -0.65 -10.93 -10.86
CA LEU A 85 -1.02 -10.63 -9.47
C LEU A 85 0.15 -10.77 -8.50
N LEU A 86 1.00 -11.78 -8.71
CA LEU A 86 2.21 -11.95 -7.90
C LEU A 86 3.25 -10.86 -8.17
N ARG A 87 3.35 -10.39 -9.41
CA ARG A 87 4.24 -9.28 -9.79
C ARG A 87 3.80 -7.97 -9.16
N VAL A 88 2.48 -7.69 -9.15
CA VAL A 88 1.91 -6.53 -8.44
C VAL A 88 2.22 -6.61 -6.95
N LEU A 89 1.92 -7.76 -6.32
CA LEU A 89 2.25 -7.99 -4.91
C LEU A 89 3.74 -7.78 -4.61
N ASP A 90 4.62 -8.29 -5.46
CA ASP A 90 6.06 -8.13 -5.27
C ASP A 90 6.52 -6.68 -5.46
N ALA A 91 5.93 -5.94 -6.40
CA ALA A 91 6.24 -4.54 -6.64
C ALA A 91 5.83 -3.66 -5.45
N ASP A 92 4.68 -3.92 -4.86
CA ASP A 92 4.21 -3.19 -3.68
C ASP A 92 5.05 -3.48 -2.44
N LEU A 93 5.37 -4.76 -2.21
CA LEU A 93 6.25 -5.16 -1.11
C LEU A 93 7.65 -4.56 -1.30
N ALA A 94 8.17 -4.54 -2.52
CA ALA A 94 9.43 -3.88 -2.84
C ALA A 94 9.35 -2.38 -2.56
N ALA A 95 8.25 -1.71 -2.93
CA ALA A 95 8.09 -0.27 -2.73
C ALA A 95 8.12 0.14 -1.25
N VAL A 96 7.58 -0.70 -0.36
CA VAL A 96 7.70 -0.49 1.08
C VAL A 96 9.15 -0.67 1.52
N VAL A 97 9.79 -1.77 1.09
CA VAL A 97 11.12 -2.16 1.54
C VAL A 97 12.20 -1.21 1.04
N ASP A 98 12.09 -0.70 -0.17
CA ASP A 98 13.03 0.26 -0.76
C ASP A 98 12.68 1.72 -0.45
N GLY A 99 11.59 1.99 0.28
CA GLY A 99 11.17 3.33 0.68
C GLY A 99 10.61 4.18 -0.46
N SER A 100 10.29 3.59 -1.62
CA SER A 100 9.66 4.31 -2.73
C SER A 100 8.15 4.47 -2.56
N LEU A 101 7.51 3.74 -1.65
CA LEU A 101 6.07 3.85 -1.40
C LEU A 101 5.70 5.24 -0.86
N VAL A 102 4.79 5.89 -1.58
CA VAL A 102 4.13 7.12 -1.17
C VAL A 102 2.62 6.90 -1.24
N VAL A 103 1.91 7.18 -0.15
CA VAL A 103 0.45 7.17 -0.11
C VAL A 103 -0.04 8.56 0.26
N VAL A 104 -0.82 9.17 -0.62
CA VAL A 104 -1.49 10.43 -0.37
C VAL A 104 -2.99 10.18 -0.30
N THR A 105 -3.59 10.57 0.82
CA THR A 105 -5.04 10.59 0.98
C THR A 105 -5.50 12.04 0.92
N GLY A 106 -6.40 12.34 -0.02
CA GLY A 106 -7.01 13.65 -0.17
C GLY A 106 -7.85 14.05 1.05
N PRO A 107 -8.25 15.33 1.14
CA PRO A 107 -9.14 15.79 2.21
C PRO A 107 -10.45 15.00 2.21
N VAL A 108 -11.02 14.80 3.40
CA VAL A 108 -12.28 14.09 3.59
C VAL A 108 -13.46 15.04 3.37
N VAL A 109 -14.35 14.67 2.47
CA VAL A 109 -15.60 15.39 2.16
C VAL A 109 -16.75 14.40 2.24
N ASN A 110 -17.82 14.75 2.97
CA ASN A 110 -18.98 13.87 3.18
C ASN A 110 -18.65 12.48 3.78
N GLY A 111 -17.55 12.39 4.54
CA GLY A 111 -17.12 11.16 5.20
C GLY A 111 -16.17 10.29 4.37
N GLU A 112 -15.89 10.65 3.12
CA GLU A 112 -15.01 9.91 2.22
C GLU A 112 -13.82 10.78 1.76
N PRO A 113 -12.64 10.20 1.57
CA PRO A 113 -11.50 10.90 0.96
C PRO A 113 -11.82 11.26 -0.49
N THR A 114 -11.40 12.44 -0.88
CA THR A 114 -11.64 12.97 -2.23
C THR A 114 -10.75 12.34 -3.29
N PHE A 115 -9.61 11.78 -2.89
CA PHE A 115 -8.79 10.91 -3.73
C PHE A 115 -7.84 10.06 -2.89
N HIS A 116 -7.31 9.01 -3.51
CA HIS A 116 -6.14 8.28 -3.07
C HIS A 116 -5.12 8.29 -4.20
N LEU A 117 -3.88 8.66 -3.90
CA LEU A 117 -2.75 8.57 -4.82
C LEU A 117 -1.69 7.66 -4.19
N VAL A 118 -1.34 6.60 -4.89
CA VAL A 118 -0.33 5.63 -4.46
C VAL A 118 0.79 5.63 -5.48
N GLY A 119 2.00 5.94 -5.05
CA GLY A 119 3.21 5.87 -5.85
C GLY A 119 4.10 4.74 -5.37
N THR A 120 4.55 3.88 -6.29
CA THR A 120 5.53 2.82 -6.07
C THR A 120 6.77 3.07 -6.92
N GLY A 121 7.83 2.28 -6.76
CA GLY A 121 9.01 2.35 -7.62
C GLY A 121 8.75 2.03 -9.09
N GLN A 122 7.54 1.62 -9.47
CA GLN A 122 7.15 1.25 -10.84
C GLN A 122 6.16 2.23 -11.50
N GLY A 123 5.61 3.18 -10.75
CA GLY A 123 4.64 4.16 -11.26
C GLY A 123 3.74 4.71 -10.15
N CYS A 124 2.63 5.33 -10.53
CA CYS A 124 1.60 5.73 -9.58
C CYS A 124 0.19 5.48 -10.12
N ALA A 125 -0.74 5.29 -9.20
CA ALA A 125 -2.17 5.15 -9.49
C ALA A 125 -2.97 6.13 -8.64
N SER A 126 -4.04 6.68 -9.21
CA SER A 126 -4.95 7.58 -8.50
C SER A 126 -6.39 7.07 -8.59
N THR A 127 -7.06 7.00 -7.46
CA THR A 127 -8.50 6.75 -7.37
C THR A 127 -9.18 8.02 -6.89
N TRP A 128 -10.21 8.46 -7.59
CA TRP A 128 -10.97 9.67 -7.24
C TRP A 128 -12.23 9.29 -6.45
N GLY A 129 -12.50 10.06 -5.39
CA GLY A 129 -13.80 10.08 -4.73
C GLY A 129 -14.85 10.79 -5.60
N GLY A 130 -16.01 11.10 -5.02
CA GLY A 130 -17.08 11.81 -5.74
C GLY A 130 -16.65 13.14 -6.38
N ASP A 131 -17.49 13.64 -7.31
CA ASP A 131 -17.29 14.70 -8.32
C ASP A 131 -16.61 16.06 -7.93
N GLU A 132 -16.13 16.28 -6.70
CA GLU A 132 -15.91 17.64 -6.17
C GLU A 132 -14.46 18.14 -6.05
N VAL A 133 -13.41 17.36 -6.33
CA VAL A 133 -12.02 17.86 -6.24
C VAL A 133 -11.37 17.91 -7.61
N GLY A 134 -10.87 19.10 -7.97
CA GLY A 134 -10.13 19.33 -9.20
C GLY A 134 -8.91 18.40 -9.29
N PRO A 135 -8.57 17.89 -10.48
CA PRO A 135 -7.55 16.86 -10.63
C PRO A 135 -6.20 17.35 -10.11
N LEU A 136 -5.45 16.45 -9.48
CA LEU A 136 -4.00 16.58 -9.34
C LEU A 136 -3.46 16.62 -10.75
N ALA A 137 -2.95 17.77 -11.18
CA ALA A 137 -2.59 17.99 -12.58
C ALA A 137 -1.48 17.02 -13.04
N GLU A 138 -0.57 16.66 -12.14
CA GLU A 138 0.58 15.79 -12.42
C GLU A 138 0.85 14.88 -11.20
N PRO A 139 0.17 13.72 -11.09
CA PRO A 139 0.34 12.79 -9.98
C PRO A 139 1.79 12.33 -9.79
N GLU A 140 2.52 12.08 -10.88
CA GLU A 140 3.92 11.69 -10.85
C GLU A 140 4.79 12.79 -10.23
N ALA A 141 4.55 14.06 -10.57
CA ALA A 141 5.29 15.19 -10.01
C ALA A 141 5.04 15.35 -8.51
N VAL A 142 3.82 15.07 -8.04
CA VAL A 142 3.50 15.04 -6.60
C VAL A 142 4.30 13.95 -5.89
N ILE A 143 4.34 12.75 -6.45
CA ILE A 143 5.12 11.63 -5.89
C ILE A 143 6.61 11.97 -5.83
N ASP A 144 7.16 12.51 -6.92
CA ASP A 144 8.58 12.87 -7.01
C ASP A 144 8.95 13.99 -6.04
N ALA A 145 8.07 14.98 -5.85
CA ALA A 145 8.25 16.04 -4.87
C ALA A 145 8.30 15.46 -3.45
N ILE A 146 7.36 14.58 -3.09
CA ILE A 146 7.34 13.91 -1.78
C ILE A 146 8.63 13.12 -1.54
N ARG A 147 9.06 12.32 -2.53
CA ARG A 147 10.29 11.52 -2.42
C ARG A 147 11.56 12.36 -2.29
N SER A 148 11.57 13.52 -2.93
CA SER A 148 12.72 14.45 -2.92
C SER A 148 12.72 15.38 -1.71
N GLY A 149 11.60 15.47 -0.97
CA GLY A 149 11.40 16.41 0.13
C GLY A 149 11.05 17.83 -0.32
N ASP A 150 10.65 18.01 -1.58
CA ASP A 150 10.13 19.25 -2.13
C ASP A 150 8.64 19.42 -1.77
N ASP A 151 8.10 20.64 -1.94
CA ASP A 151 6.67 20.90 -1.72
C ASP A 151 5.82 20.26 -2.83
N PRO A 152 4.96 19.29 -2.53
CA PRO A 152 4.13 18.61 -3.53
C PRO A 152 2.91 19.44 -3.96
N LEU A 153 2.72 20.64 -3.42
CA LEU A 153 1.60 21.54 -3.74
C LEU A 153 0.22 20.89 -3.54
N LEU A 154 0.12 20.01 -2.53
CA LEU A 154 -1.11 19.30 -2.22
C LEU A 154 -2.19 20.26 -1.66
N PRO A 155 -3.48 20.01 -1.95
CA PRO A 155 -4.57 20.72 -1.31
C PRO A 155 -4.48 20.63 0.23
N PRO A 156 -4.88 21.68 0.96
CA PRO A 156 -4.94 21.62 2.42
C PRO A 156 -5.80 20.44 2.91
N GLY A 157 -5.35 19.76 3.95
CA GLY A 157 -6.06 18.62 4.55
C GLY A 157 -5.70 17.25 3.96
N CYS A 158 -4.76 17.18 3.01
CA CYS A 158 -4.19 15.90 2.57
C CYS A 158 -3.34 15.27 3.69
N THR A 159 -3.36 13.95 3.78
CA THR A 159 -2.42 13.15 4.59
C THR A 159 -1.41 12.48 3.66
N VAL A 160 -0.13 12.54 4.02
CA VAL A 160 0.95 11.89 3.27
C VAL A 160 1.63 10.85 4.16
N LEU A 161 1.80 9.65 3.62
CA LEU A 161 2.61 8.59 4.20
C LEU A 161 3.76 8.31 3.25
N HIS A 162 4.98 8.58 3.71
CA HIS A 162 6.22 8.23 3.03
C HIS A 162 7.24 7.90 4.11
N GLY A 163 7.94 6.79 3.95
CA GLY A 163 8.94 6.33 4.90
C GLY A 163 10.25 5.99 4.22
N ARG A 164 11.28 5.88 5.05
CA ARG A 164 12.60 5.45 4.61
C ARG A 164 12.61 3.96 4.24
N PRO A 165 13.60 3.54 3.42
CA PRO A 165 13.85 2.15 3.13
C PRO A 165 14.02 1.33 4.42
N TRP A 166 13.62 0.07 4.36
CA TRP A 166 13.79 -0.91 5.43
C TRP A 166 15.21 -1.48 5.51
N LEU A 167 16.06 -1.18 4.53
CA LEU A 167 17.44 -1.64 4.37
C LEU A 167 18.44 -0.50 4.58
#